data_AF-A0A7V3WNL0-F1
#
_entry.id   AF-A0A7V3WNL0-F1
#
_cell.length_a   1.000
_cell.length_b   1.000
_cell.length_c   1.000
_cell.angle_alpha   90.00
_cell.angle_beta   90.00
_cell.angle_gamma   90.00
#
_symmetry.space_group_name_H-M   'P 1'
#
loop_
_entity.id
_entity.type
_entity.pdbx_description
1 polymer ?
#
loop_
_entity_poly.entity_id
_entity_poly.type
_entity_poly.pdbx_seq_one_letter_code
_entity_poly.pdbx_strand_id
1 'polypeptide(L)'
;MNSNRPMLTSRRDFLKQTGRLAAASALAGVTLPAVHAAGTDLLQVALIGCGGRGTGAAEQALNTKGGPIRLVAMADVFETKLRRSFETLSQRKPDQVVVPPDRRFIGFDGYKKAMDCLRPGDIAILATPPAFRWVHFAYAIQKGIHVFMEKPVTVDGPTTRKMLALAEESEKKNLKVGVGLMVRHCKGRQELHDRIRDGQIGEIVLMRAYRMGGVAGATG
;
A
#
# COMPACT_ATOMS: atom_id res chain seq x y z
N MET A 1 60.11 33.99 49.27
CA MET A 1 60.24 33.47 47.89
C MET A 1 59.36 32.22 47.76
N ASN A 2 58.53 32.20 46.72
CA ASN A 2 57.38 31.31 46.53
C ASN A 2 57.72 29.81 46.55
N SER A 3 56.94 29.03 47.29
CA SER A 3 56.87 27.58 47.17
C SER A 3 55.65 27.20 46.32
N ASN A 4 55.91 26.72 45.11
CA ASN A 4 54.92 26.24 44.14
C ASN A 4 54.40 24.85 44.58
N ARG A 5 53.13 24.73 44.99
CA ARG A 5 52.50 23.42 45.27
C ARG A 5 51.82 22.91 44.00
N PRO A 6 52.05 21.65 43.57
CA PRO A 6 51.37 21.08 42.43
C PRO A 6 49.89 20.82 42.76
N MET A 7 48.98 21.25 41.88
CA MET A 7 47.55 20.94 42.00
C MET A 7 47.35 19.42 41.89
N LEU A 8 46.98 18.78 43.00
CA LEU A 8 46.57 17.38 43.04
C LEU A 8 45.25 17.22 42.28
N THR A 9 45.29 16.54 41.14
CA THR A 9 44.11 16.18 40.35
C THR A 9 43.17 15.32 41.22
N SER A 10 41.92 15.75 41.42
CA SER A 10 41.01 15.03 42.31
C SER A 10 40.50 13.75 41.65
N ARG A 11 40.23 12.70 42.46
CA ARG A 11 39.64 11.43 41.99
C ARG A 11 38.34 11.64 41.19
N ARG A 12 37.60 12.72 41.50
CA ARG A 12 36.37 13.11 40.82
C ARG A 12 36.64 13.67 39.42
N ASP A 13 37.75 14.39 39.24
CA ASP A 13 38.16 14.91 37.95
C ASP A 13 38.68 13.79 37.05
N PHE A 14 39.40 12.82 37.62
CA PHE A 14 39.80 11.60 36.91
C PHE A 14 38.58 10.83 36.39
N LEU A 15 37.58 10.51 37.23
CA LEU A 15 36.36 9.81 36.79
C LEU A 15 35.58 10.59 35.73
N LYS A 16 35.53 11.92 35.81
CA LYS A 16 34.92 12.76 34.76
C LYS A 16 35.70 12.72 33.45
N GLN A 17 37.03 12.68 33.51
CA GLN A 17 37.89 12.61 32.33
C GLN A 17 37.84 11.23 31.68
N THR A 18 37.90 10.15 32.47
CA THR A 18 37.81 8.76 31.99
C THR A 18 36.43 8.46 31.42
N GLY A 19 35.35 8.95 32.06
CA GLY A 19 33.98 8.79 31.55
C GLY A 19 33.73 9.48 30.21
N ARG A 20 34.34 10.66 29.97
CA ARG A 20 34.25 11.38 28.69
C ARG A 20 35.02 10.67 27.57
N LEU A 21 36.19 10.10 27.88
CA LEU A 21 37.00 9.35 26.91
C LEU A 21 36.34 8.03 26.51
N ALA A 22 35.77 7.29 27.46
CA ALA A 22 35.08 6.02 27.19
C ALA A 22 33.82 6.20 26.33
N ALA A 23 33.04 7.26 26.56
CA ALA A 23 31.85 7.57 25.75
C ALA A 23 32.21 7.97 24.30
N ALA A 24 33.31 8.70 24.10
CA ALA A 24 33.78 9.06 22.77
C ALA A 24 34.32 7.84 21.98
N SER A 25 35.00 6.91 22.66
CA SER A 25 35.49 5.68 22.02
C SER A 25 34.38 4.69 21.66
N ALA A 26 33.26 4.68 22.40
CA ALA A 26 32.12 3.80 22.09
C ALA A 26 31.37 4.22 20.81
N LEU A 27 31.49 5.47 20.37
CA LEU A 27 30.93 5.97 19.10
C LEU A 27 31.95 6.05 17.97
N ALA A 28 33.25 5.98 18.27
CA ALA A 28 34.31 5.94 17.28
C ALA A 28 34.38 4.54 16.63
N GLY A 29 33.60 4.34 15.57
CA GLY A 29 33.55 3.07 14.82
C GLY A 29 32.16 2.46 14.70
N VAL A 30 31.14 3.02 15.38
CA VAL A 30 29.75 2.70 15.11
C VAL A 30 29.32 3.49 13.88
N THR A 31 29.37 2.85 12.71
CA THR A 31 28.54 3.29 11.60
C THR A 31 27.10 3.11 12.03
N LEU A 32 26.49 4.15 12.59
CA LEU A 32 25.03 4.24 12.60
C LEU A 32 24.62 4.11 11.14
N PRO A 33 23.90 3.05 10.73
CA PRO A 33 23.35 3.06 9.40
C PRO A 33 22.55 4.34 9.34
N ALA A 34 22.91 5.23 8.44
CA ALA A 34 22.05 6.31 8.07
C ALA A 34 20.81 5.60 7.52
N VAL A 35 19.80 5.38 8.37
CA VAL A 35 18.45 4.99 7.96
C VAL A 35 17.83 6.24 7.33
N HIS A 36 18.49 6.78 6.32
CA HIS A 36 17.80 7.36 5.21
C HIS A 36 17.09 6.18 4.60
N ALA A 37 15.77 6.12 4.75
CA ALA A 37 14.93 5.31 3.90
C ALA A 37 15.25 5.73 2.46
N ALA A 38 16.26 5.09 1.85
CA ALA A 38 16.68 5.32 0.48
C ALA A 38 15.72 4.62 -0.49
N GLY A 39 14.43 4.71 -0.21
CA GLY A 39 13.39 4.56 -1.22
C GLY A 39 13.08 5.97 -1.68
N THR A 40 13.14 6.22 -2.99
CA THR A 40 12.48 7.38 -3.57
C THR A 40 11.09 7.51 -2.93
N ASP A 41 10.72 8.68 -2.40
CA ASP A 41 9.34 8.94 -1.89
C ASP A 41 8.25 8.61 -2.93
N LEU A 42 8.66 8.36 -4.18
CA LEU A 42 7.85 7.87 -5.27
C LEU A 42 7.33 6.45 -5.02
N LEU A 43 6.02 6.36 -4.83
CA LEU A 43 5.25 5.11 -4.87
C LEU A 43 4.94 4.74 -6.33
N GLN A 44 5.37 3.55 -6.74
CA GLN A 44 4.99 3.02 -8.05
C GLN A 44 3.73 2.16 -7.93
N VAL A 45 2.88 2.26 -8.94
CA VAL A 45 1.62 1.53 -9.02
C VAL A 45 1.57 0.69 -10.28
N ALA A 46 1.09 -0.55 -10.17
CA ALA A 46 0.68 -1.35 -11.32
C ALA A 46 -0.85 -1.55 -11.31
N LEU A 47 -1.49 -1.41 -12.47
CA LEU A 47 -2.92 -1.69 -12.64
C LEU A 47 -3.12 -3.08 -13.27
N ILE A 48 -3.79 -3.98 -12.57
CA ILE A 48 -4.15 -5.32 -13.05
C ILE A 48 -5.68 -5.37 -13.18
N GLY A 49 -6.16 -5.42 -14.43
CA GLY A 49 -7.57 -5.25 -14.79
C GLY A 49 -7.87 -3.80 -15.19
N CYS A 50 -7.84 -3.53 -16.48
CA CYS A 50 -7.98 -2.22 -17.11
C CYS A 50 -9.43 -1.89 -17.53
N GLY A 51 -10.42 -2.60 -16.98
CA GLY A 51 -11.84 -2.26 -17.14
C GLY A 51 -12.21 -0.92 -16.49
N GLY A 52 -13.45 -0.47 -16.67
CA GLY A 52 -13.89 0.86 -16.20
C GLY A 52 -13.66 1.12 -14.71
N ARG A 53 -13.86 0.10 -13.86
CA ARG A 53 -13.59 0.23 -12.43
C ARG A 53 -12.09 0.29 -12.11
N GLY A 54 -11.26 -0.49 -12.80
CA GLY A 54 -9.81 -0.45 -12.64
C GLY A 54 -9.21 0.88 -13.04
N THR A 55 -9.65 1.43 -14.17
CA THR A 55 -9.29 2.79 -14.60
C THR A 55 -9.66 3.82 -13.53
N GLY A 56 -10.87 3.76 -12.99
CA GLY A 56 -11.31 4.67 -11.92
C GLY A 56 -10.51 4.50 -10.62
N ALA A 57 -10.15 3.27 -10.24
CA ALA A 57 -9.33 3.01 -9.05
C ALA A 57 -7.89 3.53 -9.22
N ALA A 58 -7.28 3.34 -10.38
CA ALA A 58 -5.97 3.89 -10.70
C ALA A 58 -5.99 5.43 -10.68
N GLU A 59 -6.98 6.05 -11.31
CA GLU A 59 -7.15 7.51 -11.26
C GLU A 59 -7.31 8.02 -9.82
N GLN A 60 -8.10 7.34 -8.99
CA GLN A 60 -8.28 7.69 -7.57
C GLN A 60 -6.96 7.56 -6.78
N ALA A 61 -6.17 6.52 -7.04
CA ALA A 61 -4.86 6.36 -6.42
C ALA A 61 -3.92 7.52 -6.81
N LEU A 62 -3.88 7.88 -8.09
CA LEU A 62 -3.06 9.00 -8.60
C LEU A 62 -3.52 10.37 -8.07
N ASN A 63 -4.77 10.49 -7.61
CA ASN A 63 -5.31 11.72 -6.99
C ASN A 63 -4.98 11.86 -5.50
N THR A 64 -4.36 10.87 -4.86
CA THR A 64 -4.02 10.96 -3.44
C THR A 64 -2.90 11.97 -3.20
N LYS A 65 -2.90 12.57 -2.01
CA LYS A 65 -1.92 13.60 -1.59
C LYS A 65 -0.78 13.04 -0.74
N GLY A 66 -0.69 11.71 -0.62
CA GLY A 66 0.21 11.01 0.31
C GLY A 66 1.68 10.94 -0.11
N GLY A 67 2.04 11.49 -1.28
CA GLY A 67 3.38 11.45 -1.84
C GLY A 67 3.34 11.46 -3.36
N PRO A 68 4.50 11.55 -4.04
CA PRO A 68 4.56 11.36 -5.48
C PRO A 68 4.14 9.92 -5.83
N ILE A 69 3.20 9.76 -6.76
CA ILE A 69 2.71 8.45 -7.21
C ILE A 69 2.73 8.38 -8.73
N ARG A 70 3.25 7.27 -9.27
CA ARG A 70 3.24 7.00 -10.72
C ARG A 70 2.65 5.63 -11.03
N LEU A 71 1.83 5.58 -12.08
CA LEU A 71 1.43 4.32 -12.71
C LEU A 71 2.55 3.89 -13.67
N VAL A 72 3.14 2.71 -13.46
CA VAL A 72 4.33 2.26 -14.19
C VAL A 72 4.13 1.01 -15.04
N ALA A 73 3.05 0.27 -14.79
CA ALA A 73 2.71 -0.93 -15.53
C ALA A 73 1.19 -1.16 -15.56
N MET A 74 0.71 -1.78 -16.64
CA MET A 74 -0.69 -2.14 -16.81
C MET A 74 -0.82 -3.55 -17.36
N ALA A 75 -1.82 -4.30 -16.90
CA ALA A 75 -2.14 -5.62 -17.41
C ALA A 75 -3.64 -5.82 -17.60
N ASP A 76 -4.01 -6.49 -18.69
CA ASP A 76 -5.36 -6.99 -18.96
C ASP A 76 -5.28 -8.24 -19.86
N VAL A 77 -6.39 -8.94 -20.04
CA VAL A 77 -6.49 -9.99 -21.07
C VAL A 77 -7.10 -9.45 -22.37
N PHE A 78 -7.73 -8.27 -22.32
CA PHE A 78 -8.34 -7.59 -23.46
C PHE A 78 -7.55 -6.33 -23.83
N GLU A 79 -6.93 -6.34 -25.01
CA GLU A 79 -6.14 -5.22 -25.53
C GLU A 79 -6.95 -3.91 -25.58
N THR A 80 -8.19 -3.97 -26.03
CA THR A 80 -9.09 -2.81 -26.14
C THR A 80 -9.32 -2.12 -24.80
N LYS A 81 -9.38 -2.89 -23.69
CA LYS A 81 -9.57 -2.32 -22.35
C LYS A 81 -8.29 -1.66 -21.85
N LEU A 82 -7.15 -2.33 -22.00
CA LEU A 82 -5.85 -1.76 -21.65
C LEU A 82 -5.62 -0.44 -22.39
N ARG A 83 -5.78 -0.44 -23.72
CA ARG A 83 -5.58 0.74 -24.56
C ARG A 83 -6.48 1.90 -24.12
N ARG A 84 -7.80 1.66 -23.97
CA ARG A 84 -8.75 2.70 -23.54
C ARG A 84 -8.43 3.25 -22.15
N SER A 85 -8.04 2.37 -21.21
CA SER A 85 -7.64 2.76 -19.86
C SER A 85 -6.40 3.65 -19.89
N PHE A 86 -5.37 3.23 -20.64
CA PHE A 86 -4.12 3.97 -20.80
C PHE A 86 -4.36 5.35 -21.43
N GLU A 87 -5.13 5.44 -22.52
CA GLU A 87 -5.50 6.71 -23.17
C GLU A 87 -6.20 7.65 -22.18
N THR A 88 -7.20 7.13 -21.46
CA THR A 88 -7.97 7.91 -20.47
C THR A 88 -7.08 8.42 -19.33
N LEU A 89 -6.24 7.55 -18.76
CA LEU A 89 -5.37 7.90 -17.64
C LEU A 89 -4.27 8.86 -18.08
N SER A 90 -3.66 8.64 -19.24
CA SER A 90 -2.60 9.52 -19.77
C SER A 90 -3.13 10.92 -20.07
N GLN A 91 -4.36 11.03 -20.57
CA GLN A 91 -4.99 12.34 -20.79
C GLN A 91 -5.27 13.07 -19.47
N ARG A 92 -5.71 12.37 -18.43
CA ARG A 92 -6.10 12.97 -17.14
C ARG A 92 -4.93 13.20 -16.20
N LYS A 93 -3.85 12.41 -16.34
CA LYS A 93 -2.70 12.33 -15.43
C LYS A 93 -1.37 12.20 -16.20
N PRO A 94 -1.07 13.09 -17.16
CA PRO A 94 0.07 12.94 -18.08
C PRO A 94 1.42 12.76 -17.36
N ASP A 95 1.66 13.51 -16.29
CA ASP A 95 2.94 13.48 -15.57
C ASP A 95 3.10 12.28 -14.62
N GLN A 96 2.00 11.58 -14.34
CA GLN A 96 1.97 10.46 -13.40
C GLN A 96 1.84 9.10 -14.10
N VAL A 97 1.52 9.07 -15.39
CA VAL A 97 1.36 7.82 -16.16
C VAL A 97 2.61 7.57 -16.99
N VAL A 98 3.46 6.66 -16.50
CA VAL A 98 4.74 6.29 -17.11
C VAL A 98 4.70 4.81 -17.52
N VAL A 99 3.81 4.49 -18.45
CA VAL A 99 3.55 3.12 -18.92
C VAL A 99 3.96 2.99 -20.40
N PRO A 100 5.25 2.77 -20.69
CA PRO A 100 5.72 2.52 -22.05
C PRO A 100 5.13 1.22 -22.62
N PRO A 101 5.16 1.01 -23.96
CA PRO A 101 4.56 -0.17 -24.59
C PRO A 101 5.03 -1.52 -24.04
N ASP A 102 6.29 -1.64 -23.65
CA ASP A 102 6.89 -2.84 -23.04
C ASP A 102 6.41 -3.13 -21.60
N ARG A 103 5.67 -2.18 -20.99
CA ARG A 103 5.02 -2.34 -19.67
C ARG A 103 3.49 -2.42 -19.76
N ARG A 104 2.98 -2.74 -20.95
CA ARG A 104 1.56 -2.99 -21.24
C ARG A 104 1.39 -4.45 -21.58
N PHE A 105 0.94 -5.23 -20.60
CA PHE A 105 0.95 -6.68 -20.71
C PHE A 105 -0.45 -7.22 -21.05
N ILE A 106 -0.54 -7.99 -22.13
CA ILE A 106 -1.74 -8.72 -22.51
C ILE A 106 -1.56 -10.21 -22.23
N GLY A 107 -2.54 -10.82 -21.57
CA GLY A 107 -2.59 -12.26 -21.32
C GLY A 107 -2.78 -12.63 -19.85
N PHE A 108 -3.04 -13.91 -19.60
CA PHE A 108 -3.31 -14.43 -18.25
C PHE A 108 -2.08 -14.37 -17.32
N ASP A 109 -0.88 -14.29 -17.88
CA ASP A 109 0.37 -14.09 -17.13
C ASP A 109 0.73 -12.60 -16.96
N GLY A 110 -0.03 -11.68 -17.59
CA GLY A 110 0.25 -10.25 -17.58
C GLY A 110 0.29 -9.63 -16.19
N TYR A 111 -0.50 -10.15 -15.24
CA TYR A 111 -0.47 -9.66 -13.85
C TYR A 111 0.91 -9.85 -13.20
N LYS A 112 1.61 -10.97 -13.49
CA LYS A 112 2.96 -11.21 -12.96
C LYS A 112 3.93 -10.21 -13.54
N LYS A 113 3.94 -10.07 -14.87
CA LYS A 113 4.81 -9.13 -15.60
C LYS A 113 4.61 -7.68 -15.11
N ALA A 114 3.38 -7.27 -14.88
CA ALA A 114 3.08 -5.95 -14.32
C ALA A 114 3.60 -5.79 -12.88
N MET A 115 3.41 -6.78 -12.01
CA MET A 115 3.95 -6.76 -10.65
C MET A 115 5.48 -6.91 -10.61
N ASP A 116 6.09 -7.53 -11.61
CA ASP A 116 7.55 -7.66 -11.72
C ASP A 116 8.24 -6.33 -12.05
N CYS A 117 7.49 -5.36 -12.56
CA CYS A 117 7.94 -3.98 -12.75
C CYS A 117 7.95 -3.18 -11.43
N LEU A 118 7.42 -3.74 -10.33
CA LEU A 118 7.35 -3.10 -9.02
C LEU A 118 8.46 -3.59 -8.08
N ARG A 119 8.89 -2.72 -7.17
CA ARG A 119 9.81 -3.08 -6.07
C ARG A 119 9.00 -3.49 -4.84
N PRO A 120 9.58 -4.21 -3.86
CA PRO A 120 8.95 -4.40 -2.56
C PRO A 120 8.53 -3.06 -1.95
N GLY A 121 7.32 -2.98 -1.40
CA GLY A 121 6.72 -1.75 -0.86
C GLY A 121 5.93 -0.89 -1.86
N ASP A 122 6.08 -1.11 -3.17
CA ASP A 122 5.21 -0.49 -4.19
C ASP A 122 3.79 -1.12 -4.15
N ILE A 123 2.86 -0.63 -4.98
CA ILE A 123 1.43 -0.97 -4.87
C ILE A 123 0.89 -1.65 -6.14
N ALA A 124 0.17 -2.75 -5.99
CA ALA A 124 -0.63 -3.36 -7.04
C ALA A 124 -2.13 -3.07 -6.84
N ILE A 125 -2.80 -2.56 -7.89
CA ILE A 125 -4.26 -2.41 -7.93
C ILE A 125 -4.86 -3.62 -8.63
N LEU A 126 -5.65 -4.40 -7.91
CA LEU A 126 -6.32 -5.60 -8.41
C LEU A 126 -7.80 -5.30 -8.70
N ALA A 127 -8.12 -5.09 -9.97
CA ALA A 127 -9.46 -4.76 -10.45
C ALA A 127 -10.05 -5.81 -11.41
N THR A 128 -9.42 -6.98 -11.50
CA THR A 128 -9.91 -8.15 -12.26
C THR A 128 -11.13 -8.81 -11.58
N PRO A 129 -11.86 -9.68 -12.30
CA PRO A 129 -12.89 -10.52 -11.70
C PRO A 129 -12.39 -11.24 -10.43
N PRO A 130 -13.24 -11.39 -9.41
CA PRO A 130 -12.86 -11.93 -8.10
C PRO A 130 -12.31 -13.37 -8.13
N ALA A 131 -12.67 -14.17 -9.14
CA ALA A 131 -12.20 -15.56 -9.29
C ALA A 131 -10.67 -15.68 -9.36
N PHE A 132 -9.98 -14.66 -9.88
CA PHE A 132 -8.52 -14.63 -10.02
C PHE A 132 -7.81 -13.94 -8.85
N ARG A 133 -8.57 -13.37 -7.89
CA ARG A 133 -8.02 -12.46 -6.89
C ARG A 133 -6.96 -13.10 -6.01
N TRP A 134 -7.23 -14.31 -5.53
CA TRP A 134 -6.33 -15.04 -4.65
C TRP A 134 -4.99 -15.36 -5.34
N VAL A 135 -5.00 -15.63 -6.64
CA VAL A 135 -3.79 -15.88 -7.43
C VAL A 135 -2.93 -14.61 -7.50
N HIS A 136 -3.54 -13.48 -7.83
CA HIS A 136 -2.84 -12.20 -7.92
C HIS A 136 -2.33 -11.74 -6.55
N PHE A 137 -3.13 -11.92 -5.49
CA PHE A 137 -2.77 -11.52 -4.14
C PHE A 137 -1.61 -12.36 -3.59
N ALA A 138 -1.62 -13.68 -3.80
CA ALA A 138 -0.52 -14.55 -3.42
C ALA A 138 0.82 -14.12 -4.08
N TYR A 139 0.78 -13.75 -5.36
CA TYR A 139 2.00 -13.27 -6.04
C TYR A 139 2.48 -11.92 -5.49
N ALA A 140 1.58 -10.99 -5.20
CA ALA A 140 1.94 -9.73 -4.56
C ALA A 140 2.59 -9.95 -3.17
N ILE A 141 2.06 -10.88 -2.37
CA ILE A 141 2.63 -11.26 -1.06
C ILE A 141 4.02 -11.85 -1.25
N GLN A 142 4.23 -12.71 -2.25
CA GLN A 142 5.54 -13.29 -2.56
C GLN A 142 6.57 -12.19 -2.86
N LYS A 143 6.18 -11.18 -3.65
CA LYS A 143 7.03 -10.06 -4.07
C LYS A 143 7.20 -8.96 -2.99
N GLY A 144 6.46 -9.02 -1.89
CA GLY A 144 6.48 -7.98 -0.86
C GLY A 144 5.82 -6.68 -1.30
N ILE A 145 4.80 -6.77 -2.15
CA ILE A 145 4.08 -5.63 -2.75
C ILE A 145 2.80 -5.35 -1.96
N HIS A 146 2.50 -4.08 -1.71
CA HIS A 146 1.24 -3.66 -1.10
C HIS A 146 0.09 -3.79 -2.10
N VAL A 147 -1.12 -4.02 -1.61
CA VAL A 147 -2.25 -4.32 -2.49
C VAL A 147 -3.45 -3.43 -2.18
N PHE A 148 -4.02 -2.85 -3.22
CA PHE A 148 -5.41 -2.41 -3.20
C PHE A 148 -6.21 -3.35 -4.10
N MET A 149 -7.37 -3.81 -3.64
CA MET A 149 -8.21 -4.71 -4.45
C MET A 149 -9.69 -4.32 -4.42
N GLU A 150 -10.34 -4.39 -5.58
CA GLU A 150 -11.75 -4.07 -5.72
C GLU A 150 -12.64 -5.15 -5.10
N LYS A 151 -13.80 -4.74 -4.56
CA LYS A 151 -14.79 -5.71 -4.07
C LYS A 151 -15.61 -6.31 -5.23
N PRO A 152 -16.13 -7.55 -5.11
CA PRO A 152 -15.87 -8.52 -4.04
C PRO A 152 -14.46 -9.14 -4.15
N VAL A 153 -14.00 -9.80 -3.07
CA VAL A 153 -12.65 -10.40 -3.01
C VAL A 153 -12.63 -11.89 -3.35
N THR A 154 -13.76 -12.58 -3.23
CA THR A 154 -13.92 -14.02 -3.51
C THR A 154 -15.31 -14.31 -4.09
N VAL A 155 -15.52 -15.55 -4.56
CA VAL A 155 -16.78 -16.01 -5.16
C VAL A 155 -17.41 -17.20 -4.46
N ASP A 156 -16.64 -17.94 -3.65
CA ASP A 156 -17.10 -19.16 -2.97
C ASP A 156 -16.42 -19.36 -1.60
N GLY A 157 -16.89 -20.34 -0.84
CA GLY A 157 -16.34 -20.70 0.48
C GLY A 157 -14.88 -21.15 0.45
N PRO A 158 -14.48 -22.07 -0.45
CA PRO A 158 -13.08 -22.51 -0.56
C PRO A 158 -12.08 -21.37 -0.86
N THR A 159 -12.38 -20.49 -1.82
CA THR A 159 -11.56 -19.33 -2.15
C THR A 159 -11.54 -18.31 -1.01
N THR A 160 -12.64 -18.18 -0.25
CA THR A 160 -12.68 -17.35 0.97
C THR A 160 -11.71 -17.85 2.03
N ARG A 161 -11.67 -19.15 2.32
CA ARG A 161 -10.69 -19.72 3.26
C ARG A 161 -9.24 -19.46 2.80
N LYS A 162 -8.97 -19.61 1.50
CA LYS A 162 -7.64 -19.29 0.92
C LYS A 162 -7.29 -17.81 1.09
N MET A 163 -8.22 -16.90 0.81
CA MET A 163 -7.99 -15.46 0.96
C MET A 163 -7.72 -15.05 2.41
N LEU A 164 -8.38 -15.68 3.38
CA LEU A 164 -8.11 -15.43 4.81
C LEU A 164 -6.69 -15.87 5.18
N ALA A 165 -6.26 -17.06 4.75
CA ALA A 165 -4.88 -17.52 4.98
C ALA A 165 -3.85 -16.58 4.32
N LEU A 166 -4.09 -16.13 3.09
CA LEU A 166 -3.23 -15.14 2.41
C LEU A 166 -3.22 -13.79 3.15
N ALA A 167 -4.34 -13.37 3.76
CA ALA A 167 -4.38 -12.15 4.55
C ALA A 167 -3.45 -12.27 5.77
N GLU A 168 -3.50 -13.38 6.51
CA GLU A 168 -2.59 -13.65 7.63
C GLU A 168 -1.11 -13.67 7.18
N GLU A 169 -0.80 -14.25 6.03
CA GLU A 169 0.55 -14.21 5.45
C GLU A 169 1.00 -12.79 5.10
N SER A 170 0.09 -11.96 4.58
CA SER A 170 0.38 -10.57 4.25
C SER A 170 0.67 -9.74 5.50
N GLU A 171 -0.03 -10.01 6.61
CA GLU A 171 0.19 -9.36 7.91
C GLU A 171 1.54 -9.74 8.51
N LYS A 172 1.94 -11.02 8.44
CA LYS A 172 3.27 -11.50 8.87
C LYS A 172 4.40 -10.77 8.14
N LYS A 173 4.17 -10.37 6.88
CA LYS A 173 5.12 -9.58 6.07
C LYS A 173 4.94 -8.06 6.20
N ASN A 174 4.05 -7.59 7.09
CA ASN A 174 3.72 -6.19 7.28
C ASN A 174 3.28 -5.47 5.99
N LEU A 175 2.62 -6.19 5.07
CA LEU A 175 2.10 -5.62 3.83
C LEU A 175 0.80 -4.86 4.10
N LYS A 176 0.62 -3.72 3.45
CA LYS A 176 -0.63 -2.95 3.51
C LYS A 176 -1.59 -3.48 2.46
N VAL A 177 -2.78 -3.89 2.91
CA VAL A 177 -3.83 -4.46 2.05
C VAL A 177 -5.12 -3.68 2.23
N GLY A 178 -5.55 -2.98 1.18
CA GLY A 178 -6.79 -2.23 1.13
C GLY A 178 -7.82 -2.92 0.25
N VAL A 179 -9.09 -2.93 0.69
CA VAL A 179 -10.23 -3.37 -0.13
C VAL A 179 -11.11 -2.17 -0.44
N GLY A 180 -11.60 -2.06 -1.67
CA GLY A 180 -12.48 -0.99 -2.18
C GLY A 180 -13.87 -0.92 -1.55
N LEU A 181 -13.98 -0.94 -0.22
CA LEU A 181 -15.23 -0.83 0.55
C LEU A 181 -15.65 0.64 0.70
N MET A 182 -15.83 1.33 -0.42
CA MET A 182 -16.07 2.78 -0.51
C MET A 182 -17.16 3.30 0.45
N VAL A 183 -18.19 2.49 0.70
CA VAL A 183 -19.33 2.79 1.56
C VAL A 183 -18.89 3.11 3.01
N ARG A 184 -17.79 2.53 3.48
CA ARG A 184 -17.20 2.80 4.82
C ARG A 184 -16.61 4.20 4.95
N HIS A 185 -16.40 4.90 3.84
CA HIS A 185 -15.87 6.28 3.79
C HIS A 185 -16.97 7.32 3.49
N CYS A 186 -18.24 6.89 3.43
CA CYS A 186 -19.36 7.80 3.23
C CYS A 186 -19.73 8.49 4.55
N LYS A 187 -19.54 9.82 4.63
CA LYS A 187 -19.81 10.61 5.84
C LYS A 187 -21.20 10.34 6.45
N GLY A 188 -22.25 10.31 5.62
CA GLY A 188 -23.60 10.04 6.12
C GLY A 188 -23.80 8.64 6.72
N ARG A 189 -23.02 7.65 6.25
CA ARG A 189 -23.06 6.30 6.84
C ARG A 189 -22.18 6.17 8.08
N GLN A 190 -21.09 6.93 8.15
CA GLN A 190 -20.28 7.05 9.37
C GLN A 190 -21.11 7.70 10.48
N GLU A 191 -21.76 8.82 10.19
CA GLU A 191 -22.70 9.47 11.11
C GLU A 191 -23.81 8.52 11.58
N LEU A 192 -24.46 7.80 10.65
CA LEU A 192 -25.47 6.81 11.02
C LEU A 192 -24.90 5.73 11.94
N HIS A 193 -23.71 5.22 11.64
CA HIS A 193 -23.03 4.24 12.48
C HIS A 193 -22.77 4.79 13.89
N ASP A 194 -22.31 6.03 14.00
CA ASP A 194 -21.97 6.65 15.28
C ASP A 194 -23.24 6.86 16.12
N ARG A 195 -24.34 7.36 15.53
CA ARG A 195 -25.64 7.48 16.22
C ARG A 195 -26.19 6.16 16.72
N ILE A 196 -26.00 5.08 15.95
CA ILE A 196 -26.39 3.73 16.38
C ILE A 196 -25.56 3.30 17.60
N ARG A 197 -24.24 3.54 17.59
CA ARG A 197 -23.37 3.22 18.74
C ARG A 197 -23.67 4.06 19.97
N ASP A 198 -24.07 5.32 19.78
CA ASP A 198 -24.48 6.22 20.85
C ASP A 198 -25.85 5.86 21.45
N GLY A 199 -26.50 4.78 20.96
CA GLY A 199 -27.76 4.27 21.51
C GLY A 199 -28.99 5.09 21.13
N GLN A 200 -28.88 6.00 20.15
CA GLN A 200 -29.97 6.92 19.79
C GLN A 200 -31.23 6.23 19.27
N ILE A 201 -31.11 4.97 18.83
CA ILE A 201 -32.25 4.14 18.38
C ILE A 201 -32.56 2.97 19.32
N GLY A 202 -31.89 2.89 20.47
CA GLY A 202 -32.01 1.78 21.41
C GLY A 202 -31.44 0.45 20.89
N GLU A 203 -32.07 -0.66 21.28
CA GLU A 203 -31.68 -2.00 20.86
C GLU A 203 -32.03 -2.26 19.39
N ILE A 204 -31.06 -2.78 18.62
CA ILE A 204 -31.27 -3.11 17.21
C ILE A 204 -32.06 -4.42 17.11
N VAL A 205 -33.32 -4.33 16.70
CA VAL A 205 -34.18 -5.51 16.48
C VAL A 205 -34.00 -6.08 15.06
N LEU A 206 -33.83 -5.23 14.04
CA LEU A 206 -33.71 -5.65 12.65
C LEU A 206 -32.89 -4.64 11.83
N MET A 207 -31.98 -5.16 11.00
CA MET A 207 -31.34 -4.39 9.92
C MET A 207 -31.62 -5.03 8.57
N ARG A 208 -31.87 -4.19 7.57
CA ARG A 208 -32.19 -4.62 6.22
C ARG A 208 -31.45 -3.74 5.23
N ALA A 209 -30.73 -4.38 4.31
CA ALA A 209 -29.95 -3.69 3.30
C ALA A 209 -30.34 -4.19 1.90
N TYR A 210 -30.69 -3.24 1.03
CA TYR A 210 -30.94 -3.51 -0.38
C TYR A 210 -29.98 -2.72 -1.24
N ARG A 211 -29.43 -3.37 -2.26
CA ARG A 211 -28.70 -2.67 -3.32
C ARG A 211 -29.68 -2.23 -4.39
N MET A 212 -30.26 -1.06 -4.19
CA MET A 212 -31.11 -0.40 -5.18
C MET A 212 -30.23 0.38 -6.17
N GLY A 213 -29.86 -0.26 -7.27
CA GLY A 213 -29.08 0.36 -8.34
C GLY A 213 -28.97 -0.55 -9.56
N GLY A 214 -28.80 0.05 -10.75
CA GLY A 214 -28.55 -0.69 -11.98
C GLY A 214 -27.23 -1.48 -11.94
N VAL A 215 -26.89 -2.16 -13.04
CA VAL A 215 -25.64 -2.95 -13.17
C VAL A 215 -24.42 -2.03 -13.04
N ALA A 216 -23.99 -1.75 -11.80
CA ALA A 216 -22.78 -0.98 -11.56
C ALA A 216 -21.59 -1.92 -11.69
N GLY A 217 -20.97 -1.87 -12.89
CA GLY A 217 -19.67 -2.41 -13.22
C GLY A 217 -19.47 -3.87 -12.88
N ALA A 218 -19.67 -4.76 -13.87
CA ALA A 218 -18.94 -6.02 -13.85
C ALA A 218 -17.45 -5.69 -13.72
N THR A 219 -16.81 -6.16 -12.64
CA THR A 219 -15.34 -6.19 -12.57
C THR A 219 -14.87 -7.07 -13.71
N GLY A 220 -14.44 -6.46 -14.81
CA GLY A 220 -14.07 -7.13 -16.04
C GLY A 220 -13.73 -6.12 -17.12
#